data_AF-A0A497SXP9-F1
#
_entry.id   AF-A0A497SXP9-F1
#
_cell.length_a   1.000
_cell.length_b   1.000
_cell.length_c   1.000
_cell.angle_alpha   90.00
_cell.angle_beta   90.00
_cell.angle_gamma   90.00
#
_symmetry.space_group_name_H-M   'P 1'
#
loop_
_entity.id
_entity.type
_entity.pdbx_description
1 polymer ?
#
loop_
_entity_poly.entity_id
_entity_poly.type
_entity_poly.pdbx_seq_one_letter_code
_entity_poly.pdbx_strand_id
1 'polypeptide(L)' 'KPKNVLVHTWFMRFPIDIWFFDANFKLIKVVKCLKPWRFVRMDNIKAVLETKCKK' A
#
# COMPACT_ATOMS: atom_id res chain seq x y z
N LYS A 1 17.52 1.11 6.92
CA LYS A 1 17.27 2.35 6.17
C LYS A 1 15.76 2.43 5.90
N PRO A 2 15.08 3.51 6.32
CA PRO A 2 13.69 3.75 5.96
C PRO A 2 13.57 3.73 4.44
N LYS A 3 12.60 2.98 3.89
CA LYS A 3 12.30 2.99 2.46
C LYS A 3 11.09 3.88 2.21
N ASN A 4 11.20 4.73 1.21
CA ASN A 4 10.06 5.46 0.67
C ASN A 4 9.40 4.55 -0.36
N VAL A 5 8.12 4.26 -0.15
CA VAL A 5 7.34 3.41 -1.05
C VAL A 5 6.28 4.25 -1.73
N LEU A 6 6.18 4.09 -3.05
CA LEU A 6 5.14 4.68 -3.87
C LEU A 6 4.42 3.54 -4.60
N VAL A 7 3.17 3.29 -4.20
CA VAL A 7 2.29 2.34 -4.86
C VAL A 7 1.39 3.13 -5.79
N HIS A 8 1.43 2.81 -7.08
CA HIS A 8 0.55 3.37 -8.09
C HIS A 8 -0.41 2.28 -8.60
N THR A 9 -1.65 2.65 -8.88
CA THR A 9 -2.67 1.77 -9.49
C THR A 9 -2.99 2.21 -10.91
N TRP A 10 -2.07 2.89 -11.58
CA TRP A 10 -2.17 3.13 -13.02
C TRP A 10 -2.21 1.79 -13.76
N PHE A 11 -3.07 1.71 -14.78
CA PHE A 11 -3.28 0.49 -15.57
C PHE A 11 -3.89 -0.71 -14.81
N MET A 12 -4.29 -0.55 -13.54
CA MET A 12 -5.06 -1.58 -12.83
C MET A 12 -6.57 -1.40 -13.06
N ARG A 13 -7.28 -2.48 -13.39
CA ARG A 13 -8.76 -2.48 -13.55
C ARG A 13 -9.51 -2.76 -12.25
N PHE A 14 -8.82 -3.21 -11.20
CA PHE A 14 -9.41 -3.61 -9.93
C PHE A 14 -8.84 -2.80 -8.76
N PRO A 15 -9.63 -2.54 -7.71
CA PRO A 15 -9.12 -1.94 -6.49
C PRO A 15 -8.31 -2.94 -5.66
N ILE A 16 -7.29 -2.43 -4.96
CA ILE A 16 -6.41 -3.21 -4.07
C ILE A 16 -6.42 -2.64 -2.66
N ASP A 17 -6.21 -3.52 -1.68
CA ASP A 17 -5.90 -3.14 -0.31
C ASP A 17 -4.37 -3.10 -0.14
N ILE A 18 -3.87 -2.04 0.51
CA ILE A 18 -2.44 -1.85 0.74
C ILE A 18 -2.21 -1.73 2.24
N TRP A 19 -1.34 -2.56 2.77
CA TRP A 19 -0.99 -2.59 4.20
C TRP A 19 0.49 -2.29 4.35
N PHE A 20 0.81 -1.26 5.13
CA PHE A 20 2.18 -0.80 5.34
C PHE A 20 2.70 -1.26 6.70
N PHE A 21 3.90 -1.85 6.70
CA PHE A 21 4.54 -2.39 7.90
C PHE A 21 5.88 -1.72 8.19
N ASP A 22 6.12 -1.48 9.47
CA ASP A 22 7.38 -0.98 10.00
C ASP A 22 8.49 -2.05 10.00
N ALA A 23 9.73 -1.65 10.28
CA ALA A 23 10.86 -2.56 10.47
C ALA A 23 10.58 -3.67 11.49
N ASN A 24 9.72 -3.41 12.48
CA ASN A 24 9.30 -4.38 13.49
C ASN A 24 8.04 -5.19 13.10
N PHE A 25 7.67 -5.21 11.81
CA PHE A 25 6.42 -5.83 11.31
C PHE A 25 5.14 -5.29 11.97
N LYS A 26 5.20 -4.10 12.57
CA LYS A 26 4.02 -3.44 13.11
C LYS A 26 3.26 -2.74 11.99
N LEU A 27 1.93 -2.89 12.02
CA LEU A 27 1.04 -2.22 11.07
C LEU A 27 1.09 -0.70 11.30
N ILE A 28 1.49 0.06 10.29
CA ILE A 28 1.55 1.52 10.35
C ILE A 28 0.24 2.11 9.80
N LYS A 29 -0.18 1.64 8.63
CA LYS A 29 -1.34 2.17 7.92
C LYS A 29 -1.94 1.13 6.99
N VAL A 30 -3.26 1.18 6.85
CA VAL A 30 -4.00 0.39 5.87
C VAL A 30 -4.77 1.34 4.97
N VAL A 31 -4.62 1.16 3.67
CA VAL A 31 -5.43 1.82 2.64
C VAL A 31 -6.31 0.76 2.03
N LYS A 32 -7.60 0.81 2.36
CA LYS A 32 -8.58 -0.14 1.83
C LYS A 32 -9.10 0.31 0.47
N CYS A 33 -9.27 -0.63 -0.45
CA CYS A 33 -9.89 -0.48 -1.77
C CYS A 33 -9.41 0.77 -2.52
N LEU A 34 -8.10 0.90 -2.66
CA LEU A 34 -7.49 1.93 -3.48
C LEU A 34 -7.97 1.77 -4.93
N LYS A 35 -8.75 2.76 -5.39
CA LYS A 35 -9.31 2.74 -6.74
C LYS A 35 -8.21 2.75 -7.81
N PRO A 36 -8.50 2.23 -9.02
CA PRO A 36 -7.70 2.45 -10.21
C PRO A 36 -7.29 3.92 -10.41
N TRP A 37 -6.14 4.15 -11.01
CA TRP A 37 -5.62 5.48 -11.36
C TRP A 37 -5.33 6.39 -10.16
N ARG A 38 -5.03 5.80 -9.00
CA ARG A 38 -4.61 6.51 -7.80
C ARG A 38 -3.17 6.13 -7.46
N PHE A 39 -2.56 6.89 -6.57
CA PHE A 39 -1.27 6.55 -6.01
C PHE A 39 -1.29 6.81 -4.51
N VAL A 40 -0.48 6.05 -3.78
CA VAL A 40 -0.23 6.23 -2.36
C VAL A 40 1.27 6.26 -2.17
N ARG A 41 1.75 7.31 -1.52
CA ARG A 41 3.13 7.43 -1.09
C ARG A 41 3.17 7.37 0.41
N MET A 42 4.15 6.65 0.93
CA MET A 42 4.44 6.64 2.35
C MET A 42 5.93 6.43 2.57
N ASP A 43 6.45 7.12 3.56
CA ASP A 43 7.85 7.13 3.90
C ASP A 43 8.06 6.27 5.17
N ASN A 44 9.28 5.81 5.41
CA ASN A 44 9.64 5.00 6.59
C ASN A 44 8.91 3.65 6.69
N ILE A 45 8.80 2.94 5.57
CA ILE A 45 8.21 1.60 5.53
C ILE A 45 9.30 0.55 5.33
N LYS A 46 9.11 -0.64 5.89
CA LYS A 46 9.96 -1.80 5.63
C LYS A 46 9.32 -2.78 4.65
N ALA A 47 8.03 -3.06 4.80
CA ALA A 47 7.30 -4.01 3.98
C ALA A 47 5.90 -3.50 3.60
N VAL A 48 5.42 -3.92 2.44
CA VAL A 48 4.08 -3.61 1.92
C VAL A 48 3.40 -4.92 1.54
N LEU A 49 2.15 -5.09 1.97
CA LEU A 49 1.30 -6.20 1.57
C LEU A 49 0.18 -5.66 0.68
N GLU A 50 0.14 -6.20 -0.54
CA GLU A 50 -0.85 -5.89 -1.55
C GLU A 50 -1.84 -7.05 -1.63
N THR A 51 -3.11 -6.79 -1.38
CA THR A 51 -4.17 -7.79 -1.50
C THR A 51 -5.32 -7.26 -2.34
N LYS A 52 -6.11 -8.17 -2.91
CA LYS A 52 -7.31 -7.78 -3.64
C LYS A 52 -8.31 -7.17 -2.65
N CYS A 53 -8.90 -6.03 -3.01
CA CYS A 53 -9.97 -5.38 -2.22
C CYS A 53 -11.04 -6.42 -1.87
N LYS A 54 -11.11 -6.79 -0.59
CA LYS A 54 -12.25 -7.54 -0.05
C LYS A 54 -13.30 -6.52 0.38
N LYS A 55 -14.37 -6.47 -0.40
CA LYS A 55 -15.59 -5.74 -0.06
C LYS A 55 -16.25 -6.36 1.16
#